data_AF-A0ABD2B8Q5-F1
#
_entry.id   AF-A0ABD2B8Q5-F1
#
_cell.length_a   1.000
_cell.length_b   1.000
_cell.length_c   1.000
_cell.angle_alpha   90.00
_cell.angle_beta   90.00
_cell.angle_gamma   90.00
#
_symmetry.space_group_name_H-M   'P 1'
#
loop_
_entity.id
_entity.type
_entity.pdbx_description
1 polymer ?
#
loop_
_entity_poly.entity_id
_entity_poly.type
_entity_poly.pdbx_seq_one_letter_code
_entity_poly.pdbx_strand_id
1 'polypeptide(L)'
;MASKHSAVFKALELVEYLKNVFTRLMQEKKRKQAETDRKRAEVRARLEEASKAKKAKKGFMTPDRKKKLRLLLRKKAAEELKKEQERKAAERRRIIEERCGKPRNVDDANEETVKRVLREYHNRITSLEDQKFDLEYVVKKKDYEVLQRE
;
A
#
# COMPACT_ATOMS: atom_id res chain seq x y z
N MET A 1 -0.38 -51.77 11.62
CA MET A 1 -1.12 -50.91 10.67
C MET A 1 -2.24 -50.07 11.31
N ALA A 2 -2.50 -50.13 12.63
CA ALA A 2 -3.66 -49.44 13.25
C ALA A 2 -3.41 -48.00 13.76
N SER A 3 -2.15 -47.55 13.90
CA SER A 3 -1.84 -46.24 14.52
C SER A 3 -1.97 -45.05 13.55
N LYS A 4 -1.56 -45.21 12.28
CA LYS A 4 -1.60 -44.13 11.28
C LYS A 4 -3.03 -43.73 10.89
N HIS A 5 -3.98 -44.66 10.91
CA HIS A 5 -5.41 -44.38 10.64
C HIS A 5 -6.07 -43.52 11.74
N SER A 6 -5.67 -43.70 13.00
CA SER A 6 -6.18 -42.89 14.13
C SER A 6 -5.72 -41.43 14.05
N ALA A 7 -4.46 -41.20 13.65
CA ALA A 7 -3.91 -39.85 13.54
C ALA A 7 -4.56 -39.04 12.40
N VAL A 8 -4.84 -39.67 11.26
CA VAL A 8 -5.53 -39.04 10.13
C VAL A 8 -6.97 -38.66 10.49
N PHE A 9 -7.68 -39.53 11.21
CA PHE A 9 -9.04 -39.24 11.68
C PHE A 9 -9.09 -38.09 12.67
N LYS A 10 -8.17 -38.06 13.66
CA LYS A 10 -8.03 -36.92 14.60
C LYS A 10 -7.65 -35.62 13.90
N ALA A 11 -6.81 -35.68 12.87
CA ALA A 11 -6.46 -34.49 12.08
C ALA A 11 -7.66 -33.96 11.28
N LEU A 12 -8.51 -34.83 10.72
CA LEU A 12 -9.75 -34.44 10.05
C LEU A 12 -10.75 -33.77 11.01
N GLU A 13 -10.95 -34.35 12.21
CA GLU A 13 -11.80 -33.74 13.26
C GLU A 13 -11.28 -32.37 13.70
N LEU A 14 -9.96 -32.22 13.86
CA LEU A 14 -9.34 -30.94 14.23
C LEU A 14 -9.52 -29.88 13.12
N VAL A 15 -9.38 -30.27 11.85
CA VAL A 15 -9.62 -29.39 10.70
C VAL A 15 -11.08 -28.95 10.63
N GLU A 16 -12.02 -29.86 10.89
CA GLU A 16 -13.45 -29.56 10.93
C GLU A 16 -13.81 -28.65 12.10
N TYR A 17 -13.25 -28.90 13.29
CA TYR A 17 -13.37 -28.02 14.45
C TYR A 17 -12.85 -26.60 14.15
N LEU A 18 -11.66 -26.48 13.54
CA LEU A 18 -11.09 -25.19 13.17
C LEU A 18 -11.92 -24.45 12.12
N LYS A 19 -12.46 -25.16 11.11
CA LYS A 19 -13.41 -24.58 10.14
C LYS A 19 -14.69 -24.07 10.81
N ASN A 20 -15.22 -24.81 11.78
CA ASN A 20 -16.41 -24.42 12.54
C ASN A 20 -16.15 -23.20 13.44
N VAL A 21 -15.00 -23.16 14.13
CA VAL A 21 -14.57 -22.00 14.94
C VAL A 21 -14.38 -20.77 14.05
N PHE A 22 -13.70 -20.90 12.91
CA PHE A 22 -13.52 -19.81 11.95
C PHE A 22 -14.85 -19.29 11.41
N THR A 23 -15.78 -20.19 11.06
CA THR A 23 -17.10 -19.84 10.56
C THR A 23 -17.92 -19.06 11.60
N ARG A 24 -17.91 -19.50 12.86
CA ARG A 24 -18.57 -18.79 13.97
C ARG A 24 -18.01 -17.39 14.18
N LEU A 25 -16.68 -17.24 14.20
CA LEU A 25 -16.02 -15.94 14.34
C LEU A 25 -16.36 -14.99 13.18
N MET A 26 -16.43 -15.50 11.94
CA MET A 26 -16.81 -14.72 10.77
C MET A 26 -18.28 -14.30 10.79
N GLN A 27 -19.18 -15.18 11.23
CA GLN A 27 -20.60 -14.85 11.43
C GLN A 27 -20.77 -13.78 12.50
N GLU A 28 -20.04 -13.87 13.62
CA GLU A 28 -20.10 -12.88 14.68
C GLU A 28 -19.61 -11.49 14.23
N LYS A 29 -18.51 -11.44 13.47
CA LYS A 29 -18.04 -10.19 12.83
C LYS A 29 -19.08 -9.59 11.89
N LYS A 30 -19.69 -10.41 11.03
CA LYS A 30 -20.76 -9.97 10.10
C LYS A 30 -21.98 -9.46 10.87
N ARG A 31 -22.39 -10.12 11.96
CA ARG A 31 -23.51 -9.69 12.81
C ARG A 31 -23.23 -8.35 13.48
N LYS A 32 -22.03 -8.19 14.07
CA LYS A 32 -21.59 -6.92 14.67
C LYS A 32 -21.58 -5.80 13.62
N GLN A 33 -21.09 -6.08 12.42
CA GLN A 33 -21.06 -5.11 11.33
C GLN A 33 -22.48 -4.73 10.85
N ALA A 34 -23.34 -5.72 10.62
CA ALA A 34 -24.74 -5.48 10.23
C ALA A 34 -25.51 -4.67 11.28
N GLU A 35 -25.29 -4.92 12.58
CA GLU A 35 -25.89 -4.14 13.66
C GLU A 35 -25.40 -2.69 13.65
N THR A 36 -24.10 -2.46 13.44
CA THR A 36 -23.56 -1.10 13.32
C THR A 36 -24.10 -0.37 12.10
N ASP A 37 -24.28 -1.05 10.97
CA ASP A 37 -24.79 -0.45 9.74
C ASP A 37 -26.30 -0.16 9.84
N ARG A 38 -27.07 -1.02 10.51
CA ARG A 38 -28.48 -0.76 10.85
C ARG A 38 -28.63 0.47 11.74
N LYS A 39 -27.84 0.58 12.82
CA LYS A 39 -27.84 1.75 13.72
C LYS A 39 -27.45 3.04 12.96
N ARG A 40 -26.48 2.97 12.04
CA ARG A 40 -26.10 4.10 11.19
C ARG A 40 -27.20 4.52 10.23
N ALA A 41 -27.90 3.56 9.62
CA ALA A 41 -29.00 3.82 8.70
C ALA A 41 -30.20 4.49 9.40
N GLU A 42 -30.56 4.01 10.59
CA GLU A 42 -31.63 4.59 11.41
C GLU A 42 -31.33 6.04 11.82
N VAL A 43 -30.10 6.30 12.32
CA VAL A 43 -29.65 7.65 12.64
C VAL A 43 -29.67 8.56 11.40
N ARG A 44 -29.31 8.02 10.23
CA ARG A 44 -29.35 8.77 8.96
C ARG A 44 -30.78 9.12 8.54
N ALA A 45 -31.71 8.17 8.63
CA ALA A 45 -33.12 8.39 8.31
C ALA A 45 -33.74 9.47 9.21
N ARG A 46 -33.51 9.39 10.53
CA ARG A 46 -33.98 10.38 11.51
C ARG A 46 -33.44 11.78 11.23
N LEU A 47 -32.17 11.90 10.84
CA LEU A 47 -31.56 13.19 10.48
C LEU A 47 -32.11 13.76 9.16
N GLU A 48 -32.43 12.89 8.19
CA GLU A 48 -32.96 13.31 6.89
C GLU A 48 -34.39 13.84 7.03
N GLU A 49 -35.22 13.14 7.81
CA GLU A 49 -36.59 13.54 8.13
C GLU A 49 -36.64 14.87 8.87
N ALA A 50 -35.78 15.07 9.87
CA ALA A 50 -35.65 16.35 10.57
C ALA A 50 -35.14 17.51 9.68
N SER A 51 -34.41 17.19 8.61
CA SER A 51 -33.88 18.20 7.67
C SER A 51 -34.89 18.66 6.62
N LYS A 52 -35.86 17.82 6.26
CA LYS A 52 -36.93 18.15 5.29
C LYS A 52 -37.85 19.28 5.80
N ALA A 53 -37.98 19.42 7.12
CA ALA A 53 -38.79 20.46 7.76
C ALA A 53 -38.12 21.86 7.81
N LYS A 54 -36.82 21.98 7.51
CA LYS A 54 -36.08 23.26 7.55
C LYS A 54 -35.40 23.54 6.21
N LYS A 55 -36.19 23.90 5.19
CA LYS A 55 -35.79 24.20 3.80
C LYS A 55 -34.98 25.50 3.59
N ALA A 56 -34.12 25.89 4.54
CA ALA A 56 -33.23 27.04 4.34
C ALA A 56 -31.78 26.69 4.73
N LYS A 57 -30.97 26.33 3.71
CA LYS A 57 -29.49 26.31 3.66
C LYS A 57 -28.69 25.61 4.79
N LYS A 58 -29.33 24.94 5.76
CA LYS A 58 -28.66 24.06 6.74
C LYS A 58 -28.55 22.66 6.16
N GLY A 59 -27.43 22.37 5.49
CA GLY A 59 -27.14 21.02 4.97
C GLY A 59 -27.28 19.95 6.06
N PHE A 60 -27.54 18.70 5.64
CA PHE A 60 -27.79 17.51 6.47
C PHE A 60 -26.86 17.29 7.68
N MET A 61 -25.67 17.89 7.68
CA MET A 61 -24.69 17.78 8.76
C MET A 61 -24.63 19.04 9.61
N THR A 62 -24.58 18.86 10.93
CA THR A 62 -24.22 19.95 11.84
C THR A 62 -22.81 20.47 11.51
N PRO A 63 -22.53 21.78 11.70
CA PRO A 63 -21.22 22.36 11.44
C PRO A 63 -20.06 21.62 12.12
N ASP A 64 -20.24 21.19 13.36
CA ASP A 64 -19.24 20.42 14.12
C ASP A 64 -18.96 19.05 13.54
N ARG A 65 -20.02 18.34 13.12
CA ARG A 65 -19.88 17.02 12.48
C ARG A 65 -19.14 17.17 11.14
N LYS A 66 -19.43 18.23 10.37
CA LYS A 66 -18.72 18.54 9.12
C LYS A 66 -17.24 18.88 9.38
N LYS A 67 -16.92 19.63 10.43
CA LYS A 67 -15.54 19.92 10.85
C LYS A 67 -14.78 18.64 11.22
N LYS A 68 -15.40 17.75 12.01
CA LYS A 68 -14.82 16.44 12.36
C LYS A 68 -14.61 15.54 11.15
N LEU A 69 -15.56 15.52 10.21
CA LEU A 69 -15.43 14.72 8.98
C LEU A 69 -14.26 15.19 8.11
N ARG A 70 -14.11 16.50 7.87
CA ARG A 70 -12.98 17.05 7.11
C ARG A 70 -11.64 16.71 7.75
N LEU A 71 -11.55 16.77 9.07
CA LEU A 71 -10.34 16.39 9.80
C LEU A 71 -9.99 14.91 9.57
N LEU A 72 -10.98 14.02 9.68
CA LEU A 72 -10.76 12.59 9.44
C LEU A 72 -10.34 12.29 7.99
N LEU A 73 -10.93 12.98 7.02
CA LEU A 73 -10.57 12.80 5.61
C LEU A 73 -9.12 13.25 5.32
N ARG A 74 -8.69 14.38 5.88
CA ARG A 74 -7.29 14.83 5.74
C ARG A 74 -6.31 13.91 6.45
N LYS A 75 -6.66 13.41 7.64
CA LYS A 75 -5.85 12.41 8.36
C LYS A 75 -5.69 11.14 7.53
N LYS A 76 -6.79 10.62 6.97
CA LYS A 76 -6.75 9.46 6.08
C LYS A 76 -5.92 9.71 4.82
N ALA A 77 -6.08 10.89 4.19
CA ALA A 77 -5.28 11.25 3.01
C ALA A 77 -3.78 11.32 3.33
N ALA A 78 -3.40 11.90 4.49
CA ALA A 78 -2.01 11.95 4.94
C ALA A 78 -1.43 10.56 5.24
N GLU A 79 -2.23 9.69 5.88
CA GLU A 79 -1.83 8.30 6.16
C GLU A 79 -1.61 7.50 4.88
N GLU A 80 -2.55 7.55 3.94
CA GLU A 80 -2.41 6.87 2.64
C GLU A 80 -1.22 7.42 1.84
N LEU A 81 -0.98 8.74 1.88
CA LEU A 81 0.20 9.35 1.25
C LEU A 81 1.51 8.81 1.84
N LYS A 82 1.60 8.71 3.17
CA LYS A 82 2.79 8.16 3.85
C LYS A 82 3.00 6.68 3.49
N LYS A 83 1.94 5.89 3.48
CA LYS A 83 1.98 4.48 3.10
C LYS A 83 2.43 4.29 1.65
N GLU A 84 1.98 5.16 0.75
CA GLU A 84 2.43 5.14 -0.64
C GLU A 84 3.91 5.53 -0.78
N GLN A 85 4.38 6.52 -0.01
CA GLN A 85 5.81 6.88 0.03
C GLN A 85 6.67 5.71 0.48
N GLU A 86 6.26 5.02 1.54
CA GLU A 86 6.97 3.82 2.04
C GLU A 86 6.99 2.70 0.99
N ARG A 87 5.88 2.45 0.30
CA ARG A 87 5.82 1.49 -0.81
C ARG A 87 6.76 1.87 -1.96
N LYS A 88 6.75 3.14 -2.37
CA LYS A 88 7.65 3.64 -3.43
C LYS A 88 9.12 3.56 -3.02
N ALA A 89 9.45 3.85 -1.75
CA ALA A 89 10.80 3.73 -1.24
C ALA A 89 11.28 2.27 -1.17
N ALA A 90 10.40 1.34 -0.77
CA ALA A 90 10.70 -0.10 -0.77
C ALA A 90 10.93 -0.61 -2.19
N GLU A 91 10.06 -0.24 -3.15
CA GLU A 91 10.22 -0.63 -4.55
C GLU A 91 11.51 -0.03 -5.14
N ARG A 92 11.83 1.22 -4.82
CA ARG A 92 13.11 1.83 -5.22
C ARG A 92 14.30 1.04 -4.70
N ARG A 93 14.27 0.57 -3.45
CA ARG A 93 15.36 -0.27 -2.90
C ARG A 93 15.47 -1.59 -3.64
N ARG A 94 14.35 -2.27 -3.89
CA ARG A 94 14.30 -3.53 -4.65
C ARG A 94 14.90 -3.39 -6.04
N ILE A 95 14.51 -2.34 -6.78
CA ILE A 95 15.03 -2.08 -8.13
C ILE A 95 16.53 -1.79 -8.11
N ILE A 96 17.02 -1.05 -7.11
CA ILE A 96 18.47 -0.76 -6.98
C ILE A 96 19.24 -2.06 -6.74
N GLU A 97 18.74 -2.92 -5.85
CA GLU A 97 19.37 -4.22 -5.57
C GLU A 97 19.40 -5.12 -6.81
N GLU A 98 18.29 -5.20 -7.54
CA GLU A 98 18.19 -5.95 -8.80
C GLU A 98 19.14 -5.41 -9.88
N ARG A 99 19.22 -4.09 -10.05
CA ARG A 99 20.05 -3.45 -11.08
C ARG A 99 21.54 -3.51 -10.74
N CYS A 100 21.92 -3.19 -9.51
CA CYS A 100 23.32 -3.16 -9.11
C CYS A 100 23.90 -4.57 -8.97
N GLY A 101 23.09 -5.52 -8.50
CA GLY A 101 23.51 -6.90 -8.29
C GLY A 101 24.60 -7.04 -7.23
N LYS A 102 25.33 -8.16 -7.28
CA LYS A 102 26.46 -8.42 -6.39
C LYS A 102 27.73 -7.76 -6.93
N PRO A 103 28.63 -7.27 -6.05
CA PRO A 103 29.96 -6.84 -6.46
C PRO A 103 30.70 -7.94 -7.23
N ARG A 104 31.51 -7.56 -8.23
CA ARG A 104 32.35 -8.53 -8.94
C ARG A 104 33.47 -9.00 -8.03
N ASN A 105 33.71 -10.31 -8.01
CA ASN A 105 34.84 -10.88 -7.28
C ASN A 105 36.14 -10.54 -8.01
N VAL A 106 37.01 -9.80 -7.33
CA VAL A 106 38.34 -9.41 -7.81
C VAL A 106 39.47 -9.97 -6.93
N ASP A 107 39.14 -10.64 -5.82
CA ASP A 107 40.10 -11.05 -4.80
C ASP A 107 41.01 -12.19 -5.31
N ASP A 108 40.44 -13.09 -6.13
CA ASP A 108 41.17 -14.21 -6.75
C ASP A 108 41.40 -14.00 -8.26
N ALA A 109 41.20 -12.78 -8.77
CA ALA A 109 41.22 -12.52 -10.21
C ALA A 109 42.65 -12.28 -10.74
N ASN A 110 42.94 -12.81 -11.93
CA ASN A 110 44.18 -12.49 -12.63
C ASN A 110 44.17 -11.07 -13.23
N GLU A 111 45.34 -10.54 -13.59
CA GLU A 111 45.49 -9.16 -14.07
C GLU A 111 44.61 -8.83 -15.28
N GLU A 112 44.48 -9.75 -16.24
CA GLU A 112 43.63 -9.53 -17.42
C GLU A 112 42.13 -9.47 -17.05
N THR A 113 41.71 -10.31 -16.10
CA THR A 113 40.33 -10.28 -15.58
C THR A 113 40.05 -8.96 -14.88
N VAL A 114 40.98 -8.45 -14.09
CA VAL A 114 40.85 -7.15 -13.42
C VAL A 114 40.74 -6.02 -14.45
N LYS A 115 41.61 -6.00 -15.46
CA LYS A 115 41.56 -4.99 -16.54
C LYS A 115 40.22 -5.03 -17.30
N ARG A 116 39.71 -6.23 -17.59
CA ARG A 116 38.40 -6.41 -18.23
C ARG A 116 37.27 -5.87 -17.35
N VAL A 117 37.26 -6.20 -16.07
CA VAL A 117 36.25 -5.72 -15.10
C VAL A 117 36.25 -4.19 -15.02
N LEU A 118 37.42 -3.55 -15.00
CA LEU A 118 37.53 -2.09 -15.01
C LEU A 118 36.92 -1.46 -16.27
N ARG A 119 37.23 -2.00 -17.46
CA ARG A 119 36.64 -1.54 -18.73
C ARG A 119 35.12 -1.70 -18.75
N GLU A 120 34.61 -2.83 -18.27
CA GLU A 120 33.18 -3.09 -18.20
C GLU A 120 32.46 -2.12 -17.23
N TYR A 121 33.05 -1.83 -16.08
CA TYR A 121 32.50 -0.82 -15.16
C TYR A 121 32.53 0.59 -15.74
N HIS A 122 33.65 0.98 -16.36
CA HIS A 122 33.77 2.29 -17.01
C HIS A 122 32.67 2.50 -18.06
N ASN A 123 32.51 1.54 -18.99
CA ASN A 123 31.48 1.62 -20.03
C ASN A 123 30.06 1.69 -19.44
N ARG A 124 29.80 0.92 -18.37
CA ARG A 124 28.51 0.95 -17.68
C ARG A 124 28.24 2.29 -17.02
N ILE A 125 29.24 2.89 -16.37
CA ILE A 125 29.13 4.20 -15.73
C ILE A 125 28.82 5.26 -16.79
N THR A 126 29.56 5.29 -17.89
CA THR A 126 29.32 6.24 -18.99
C THR A 126 27.88 6.13 -19.51
N SER A 127 27.41 4.92 -19.81
CA SER A 127 26.04 4.72 -20.31
C SER A 127 24.96 5.15 -19.30
N LEU A 128 25.19 4.94 -18.00
CA LEU A 128 24.25 5.37 -16.95
C LEU A 128 24.24 6.90 -16.78
N GLU A 129 25.40 7.55 -16.91
CA GLU A 129 25.52 9.01 -16.88
C GLU A 129 24.78 9.66 -18.07
N ASP A 130 24.92 9.10 -19.27
CA ASP A 130 24.18 9.57 -20.45
C ASP A 130 22.66 9.48 -20.23
N GLN A 131 22.16 8.34 -19.76
CA GLN A 131 20.74 8.15 -19.45
C GLN A 131 20.27 9.09 -18.33
N LYS A 132 21.11 9.33 -17.32
CA LYS A 132 20.81 10.26 -16.22
C LYS A 132 20.63 11.68 -16.76
N PHE A 133 21.52 12.12 -17.65
CA PHE A 133 21.44 13.45 -18.26
C PHE A 133 20.12 13.66 -19.00
N ASP A 134 19.73 12.72 -19.86
CA ASP A 134 18.46 12.80 -20.60
C ASP A 134 17.25 12.89 -19.66
N LEU A 135 17.23 12.07 -18.60
CA LEU A 135 16.18 12.08 -17.60
C LEU A 135 16.12 13.41 -16.83
N GLU A 136 17.27 13.92 -16.39
CA GLU A 136 17.36 15.21 -15.70
C GLU A 136 16.87 16.37 -16.58
N TYR A 137 17.21 16.37 -17.86
CA TYR A 137 16.73 17.36 -18.80
C TYR A 137 15.20 17.33 -18.95
N VAL A 138 14.62 16.14 -19.12
CA VAL A 138 13.16 15.97 -19.22
C VAL A 138 12.46 16.43 -17.95
N VAL A 139 13.00 16.12 -16.77
CA VAL A 139 12.45 16.56 -15.48
C VAL A 139 12.49 18.08 -15.39
N LYS A 140 13.65 18.72 -15.65
CA LYS A 140 13.80 20.18 -15.63
C LYS A 140 12.83 20.88 -16.57
N LYS A 141 12.66 20.36 -17.79
CA LYS A 141 11.69 20.91 -18.75
C LYS A 141 10.26 20.83 -18.23
N LYS A 142 9.86 19.69 -17.65
CA LYS A 142 8.53 19.53 -17.06
C LYS A 142 8.30 20.44 -15.86
N ASP A 143 9.30 20.60 -15.01
CA ASP A 143 9.24 21.52 -13.87
C ASP A 143 9.02 22.97 -14.35
N TYR A 144 9.73 23.38 -15.40
CA TYR A 144 9.50 24.68 -16.04
C TYR A 144 8.09 24.81 -16.61
N GLU A 145 7.60 23.80 -17.33
CA GLU A 145 6.23 23.81 -17.88
C GLU A 145 5.14 23.88 -16.80
N VAL A 146 5.37 23.28 -15.62
CA VAL A 146 4.47 23.40 -14.48
C VAL A 146 4.47 24.82 -13.94
N LEU A 147 5.64 25.43 -13.76
CA LEU A 147 5.77 26.80 -13.28
C LEU A 147 5.13 27.83 -14.23
N GLN A 148 5.14 27.59 -15.54
CA GLN A 148 4.50 28.47 -16.52
C GLN A 148 2.96 28.37 -16.53
N ARG A 149 2.37 27.35 -15.90
CA ARG A 149 0.92 27.12 -15.87
C ARG A 149 0.24 27.68 -14.63
N GLU A 150 1.01 28.09 -13.63
CA GLU A 150 0.54 28.75 -12.41
C GLU A 150 0.55 30.28 -12.58
#